data_AF-A0A9Q0WMH6-F1
#
_entry.id   AF-A0A9Q0WMH6-F1
#
_cell.length_a   1.000
_cell.length_b   1.000
_cell.length_c   1.000
_cell.angle_alpha   90.00
_cell.angle_beta   90.00
_cell.angle_gamma   90.00
#
_symmetry.space_group_name_H-M   'P 1'
#
loop_
_entity.id
_entity.type
_entity.pdbx_description
1 polymer ?
#
loop_
_entity_poly.entity_id
_entity_poly.type
_entity_poly.pdbx_seq_one_letter_code
_entity_poly.pdbx_strand_id
1 'polypeptide(L)'
;MESQKPQLTLFIFLLLAPLPCLSSGGLPGEYSVVSTDIHEGLSEEGLVEVFQLWKEKHQKVYRDAEEAEKRIGNFKRNLKYVIKKNGKRKSGSEQMVGLTKFADLSNEEFREMYMSKVNKPIGKMTTGRRRRRRHRHVQTCDAPSSLDWRTKGAVTPVKDQGDCGDSLFL
;
A
#
# COMPACT_ATOMS: atom_id res chain seq x y z
N MET A 1 23.32 -21.48 -78.95
CA MET A 1 22.92 -20.07 -78.75
C MET A 1 21.98 -20.09 -77.55
N GLU A 2 22.39 -19.69 -76.33
CA GLU A 2 22.71 -18.31 -75.90
C GLU A 2 21.53 -17.36 -76.16
N SER A 3 21.06 -16.48 -75.26
CA SER A 3 21.36 -16.19 -73.84
C SER A 3 20.13 -15.41 -73.26
N GLN A 4 19.96 -14.98 -72.00
CA GLN A 4 20.80 -14.91 -70.78
C GLN A 4 19.87 -14.88 -69.54
N LYS A 5 20.40 -14.76 -68.30
CA LYS A 5 19.65 -14.25 -67.12
C LYS A 5 19.96 -12.76 -66.92
N PRO A 6 19.11 -11.98 -66.22
CA PRO A 6 19.47 -11.71 -64.81
C PRO A 6 18.30 -11.61 -63.81
N GLN A 7 18.69 -11.71 -62.54
CA GLN A 7 17.89 -11.52 -61.31
C GLN A 7 17.35 -10.08 -61.16
N LEU A 8 16.16 -9.88 -60.57
CA LEU A 8 15.82 -8.64 -59.87
C LEU A 8 14.78 -8.85 -58.73
N THR A 9 15.30 -8.84 -57.50
CA THR A 9 14.77 -8.16 -56.29
C THR A 9 13.26 -8.06 -56.04
N LEU A 10 12.81 -8.88 -55.09
CA LEU A 10 12.05 -8.52 -53.88
C LEU A 10 11.45 -7.08 -53.79
N PHE A 11 10.12 -6.97 -53.79
CA PHE A 11 9.37 -5.91 -53.07
C PHE A 11 8.00 -6.45 -52.59
N ILE A 12 8.00 -7.13 -51.43
CA ILE A 12 6.74 -7.41 -50.71
C ILE A 12 6.39 -6.14 -49.95
N PHE A 13 5.41 -5.37 -50.47
CA PHE A 13 4.82 -4.25 -49.73
C PHE A 13 3.94 -4.78 -48.60
N LEU A 14 4.56 -5.07 -47.45
CA LEU A 14 3.85 -5.14 -46.18
C LEU A 14 3.27 -3.76 -45.87
N LEU A 15 1.95 -3.62 -46.07
CA LEU A 15 1.19 -2.45 -45.64
C LEU A 15 1.12 -2.41 -44.12
N LEU A 16 2.20 -1.94 -43.49
CA LEU A 16 2.25 -1.66 -42.07
C LEU A 16 1.49 -0.36 -41.78
N ALA A 17 0.16 -0.43 -41.79
CA ALA A 17 -0.67 0.66 -41.30
C ALA A 17 -0.41 0.82 -39.79
N PRO A 18 0.08 1.98 -39.31
CA PRO A 18 0.22 2.19 -37.88
C PRO A 18 -1.18 2.30 -37.28
N LEU A 19 -1.55 1.30 -36.47
CA LEU A 19 -2.71 1.43 -35.57
C LEU A 19 -2.51 2.71 -34.75
N PRO A 20 -3.45 3.66 -34.78
CA PRO A 20 -3.30 4.87 -33.99
C PRO A 20 -3.27 4.45 -32.52
N CYS A 21 -2.17 4.79 -31.83
CA CYS A 21 -2.10 4.64 -30.39
C CYS A 21 -3.17 5.55 -29.76
N LEU A 22 -4.35 4.99 -29.48
CA LEU A 22 -5.23 5.56 -28.49
C LEU A 22 -4.46 5.51 -27.18
N SER A 23 -3.91 6.66 -26.79
CA SER A 23 -3.35 6.91 -25.49
C SER A 23 -4.47 6.91 -24.46
N SER A 24 -4.97 5.71 -24.13
CA SER A 24 -5.70 5.47 -22.90
C SER A 24 -4.79 5.89 -21.76
N GLY A 25 -5.09 7.05 -21.17
CA GLY A 25 -4.35 7.57 -20.03
C GLY A 25 -4.46 6.60 -18.86
N GLY A 26 -3.47 5.72 -18.73
CA GLY A 26 -3.35 4.79 -17.62
C GLY A 26 -3.15 5.58 -16.34
N LEU A 27 -4.25 5.84 -15.63
CA LEU A 27 -4.18 6.26 -14.24
C LEU A 27 -3.48 5.15 -13.43
N PRO A 28 -2.54 5.49 -12.55
CA PRO A 28 -1.72 4.51 -11.87
C PRO A 28 -2.60 3.63 -10.96
N GLY A 29 -2.64 2.34 -11.26
CA GLY A 29 -3.40 1.36 -10.50
C GLY A 29 -2.76 1.07 -9.16
N GLU A 30 -3.27 1.67 -8.08
CA GLU A 30 -2.88 1.36 -6.69
C GLU A 30 -4.08 1.23 -5.72
N TYR A 31 -5.33 1.25 -6.21
CA TYR A 31 -6.52 1.00 -5.38
C TYR A 31 -7.74 0.51 -6.18
N SER A 32 -7.81 -0.80 -6.48
CA SER A 32 -9.08 -1.54 -6.53
C SER A 32 -8.81 -3.02 -6.79
N VAL A 33 -9.08 -3.87 -5.80
CA VAL A 33 -9.56 -5.25 -6.02
C VAL A 33 -11.04 -5.32 -5.58
N VAL A 34 -11.65 -4.14 -5.37
CA VAL A 34 -12.99 -3.94 -4.80
C VAL A 34 -13.64 -2.82 -5.59
N SER A 35 -14.32 -3.21 -6.68
CA SER A 35 -15.28 -2.34 -7.36
C SER A 35 -16.35 -1.87 -6.37
N THR A 36 -16.93 -0.71 -6.63
CA THR A 36 -17.71 0.10 -5.68
C THR A 36 -19.05 -0.48 -5.25
N ASP A 37 -19.39 -1.69 -5.69
CA ASP A 37 -20.73 -2.28 -5.61
C ASP A 37 -20.87 -3.31 -4.48
N ILE A 38 -19.95 -3.32 -3.51
CA ILE A 38 -20.08 -4.14 -2.29
C ILE A 38 -21.01 -3.45 -1.28
N HIS A 39 -22.28 -3.34 -1.64
CA HIS A 39 -23.34 -2.95 -0.72
C HIS A 39 -24.04 -4.20 -0.17
N GLU A 40 -23.96 -4.39 1.15
CA GLU A 40 -24.88 -5.23 1.93
C GLU A 40 -25.10 -6.68 1.49
N GLY A 41 -24.02 -7.46 1.33
CA GLY A 41 -24.10 -8.92 1.25
C GLY A 41 -23.20 -9.56 0.21
N LEU A 42 -21.88 -9.59 0.47
CA LEU A 42 -21.03 -10.61 -0.16
C LEU A 42 -21.58 -11.98 0.22
N SER A 43 -21.84 -12.82 -0.78
CA SER A 43 -22.04 -14.25 -0.55
C SER A 43 -20.74 -14.86 0.01
N GLU A 44 -20.82 -16.03 0.63
CA GLU A 44 -19.61 -16.67 1.18
C GLU A 44 -18.62 -17.03 0.06
N GLU A 45 -19.12 -17.37 -1.13
CA GLU A 45 -18.32 -17.64 -2.33
C GLU A 45 -17.53 -16.39 -2.78
N GLY A 46 -18.20 -15.24 -2.89
CA GLY A 46 -17.56 -13.98 -3.26
C GLY A 46 -16.57 -13.49 -2.20
N LEU A 47 -16.84 -13.77 -0.91
CA LEU A 47 -15.88 -13.51 0.16
C LEU A 47 -14.61 -14.38 0.00
N VAL A 48 -14.76 -15.67 -0.32
CA VAL A 48 -13.63 -16.57 -0.56
C VAL A 48 -12.81 -16.11 -1.77
N GLU A 49 -13.45 -15.72 -2.88
CA GLU A 49 -12.76 -15.22 -4.07
C GLU A 49 -11.93 -13.96 -3.76
N VAL A 50 -12.55 -12.94 -3.15
CA VAL A 50 -11.86 -11.71 -2.74
C VAL A 50 -10.72 -11.99 -1.76
N PHE A 51 -10.88 -12.99 -0.88
CA PHE A 51 -9.81 -13.41 0.03
C PHE A 51 -8.64 -14.10 -0.69
N GLN A 52 -8.87 -14.96 -1.69
CA GLN A 52 -7.77 -15.56 -2.45
C GLN A 52 -7.02 -14.51 -3.27
N LEU A 53 -7.72 -13.61 -3.96
CA LEU A 53 -7.10 -12.51 -4.71
C LEU A 53 -6.26 -11.59 -3.78
N TRP A 54 -6.78 -11.29 -2.60
CA TRP A 54 -6.04 -10.53 -1.59
C TRP A 54 -4.82 -11.31 -1.05
N LYS A 55 -4.94 -12.62 -0.80
CA LYS A 55 -3.81 -13.45 -0.37
C LYS A 55 -2.71 -13.50 -1.41
N GLU A 56 -3.05 -13.67 -2.69
CA GLU A 56 -2.08 -13.70 -3.80
C GLU A 56 -1.35 -12.36 -3.90
N LYS A 57 -2.10 -11.25 -3.93
CA LYS A 57 -1.55 -9.89 -3.95
C LYS A 57 -0.58 -9.60 -2.79
N HIS A 58 -0.85 -10.14 -1.61
CA HIS A 58 -0.03 -9.94 -0.41
C HIS A 58 0.87 -11.13 -0.05
N GLN A 59 1.03 -12.10 -0.96
CA GLN A 59 1.88 -13.29 -0.82
C GLN A 59 1.65 -14.07 0.49
N LYS A 60 0.39 -14.21 0.89
CA LYS A 60 -0.01 -14.82 2.17
C LYS A 60 -0.10 -16.34 2.08
N VAL A 61 0.74 -16.99 2.87
CA VAL A 61 0.74 -18.45 3.10
C VAL A 61 0.42 -18.71 4.56
N TYR A 62 -0.42 -19.72 4.83
CA TYR A 62 -0.83 -20.12 6.18
C TYR A 62 -0.38 -21.54 6.45
N ARG A 63 -0.05 -21.85 7.71
CA ARG A 63 0.59 -23.12 8.11
C ARG A 63 -0.36 -24.31 7.99
N ASP A 64 -1.63 -24.11 8.34
CA ASP A 64 -2.65 -25.15 8.44
C ASP A 64 -4.07 -24.59 8.22
N ALA A 65 -5.06 -25.47 8.23
CA ALA A 65 -6.46 -25.10 8.00
C ALA A 65 -7.06 -24.25 9.13
N GLU A 66 -6.63 -24.47 10.39
CA GLU A 66 -7.10 -23.70 11.55
C GLU A 66 -6.62 -22.24 11.47
N GLU A 67 -5.36 -22.01 11.10
CA GLU A 67 -4.87 -20.67 10.79
C GLU A 67 -5.64 -20.08 9.62
N ALA A 68 -5.82 -20.82 8.51
CA ALA A 68 -6.54 -20.29 7.35
C ALA A 68 -7.99 -19.86 7.69
N GLU A 69 -8.69 -20.63 8.52
CA GLU A 69 -10.03 -20.31 9.03
C GLU A 69 -10.02 -19.05 9.92
N LYS A 70 -9.07 -18.95 10.85
CA LYS A 70 -8.88 -17.75 11.68
C LYS A 70 -8.63 -16.50 10.81
N ARG A 71 -7.79 -16.63 9.78
CA ARG A 71 -7.36 -15.53 8.89
C ARG A 71 -8.50 -15.06 7.99
N ILE A 72 -9.31 -15.95 7.41
CA ILE A 72 -10.51 -15.56 6.65
C ILE A 72 -11.57 -14.92 7.57
N GLY A 73 -11.72 -15.42 8.81
CA GLY A 73 -12.58 -14.81 9.82
C GLY A 73 -12.17 -13.37 10.18
N ASN A 74 -10.88 -13.12 10.36
CA ASN A 74 -10.33 -11.77 10.51
C ASN A 74 -10.59 -10.89 9.28
N PHE A 75 -10.29 -11.42 8.09
CA PHE A 75 -10.48 -10.73 6.82
C PHE A 75 -11.93 -10.30 6.60
N LYS A 76 -12.90 -11.18 6.85
CA LYS A 76 -14.35 -10.90 6.79
C LYS A 76 -14.74 -9.72 7.68
N ARG A 77 -14.22 -9.66 8.91
CA ARG A 77 -14.46 -8.55 9.85
C ARG A 77 -13.86 -7.24 9.35
N ASN A 78 -12.63 -7.26 8.84
CA ASN A 78 -11.93 -6.08 8.33
C ASN A 78 -12.54 -5.56 7.01
N LEU A 79 -12.97 -6.43 6.11
CA LEU A 79 -13.72 -6.06 4.91
C LEU A 79 -15.06 -5.39 5.26
N LYS A 80 -15.82 -5.97 6.20
CA LYS A 80 -17.06 -5.36 6.71
C LYS A 80 -16.82 -3.99 7.36
N TYR A 81 -15.69 -3.81 8.05
CA TYR A 81 -15.28 -2.50 8.58
C TYR A 81 -14.98 -1.51 7.45
N VAL A 82 -14.20 -1.90 6.44
CA VAL A 82 -13.84 -1.05 5.28
C VAL A 82 -15.08 -0.56 4.55
N ILE A 83 -15.99 -1.47 4.19
CA ILE A 83 -17.27 -1.14 3.52
C ILE A 83 -18.07 -0.14 4.37
N LYS A 84 -18.30 -0.46 5.65
CA LYS A 84 -19.09 0.38 6.58
C LYS A 84 -18.45 1.74 6.86
N LYS A 85 -17.12 1.83 6.86
CA LYS A 85 -16.39 3.08 7.12
C LYS A 85 -16.37 3.97 5.88
N ASN A 86 -16.16 3.39 4.69
CA ASN A 86 -16.11 4.12 3.43
C ASN A 86 -17.51 4.57 2.97
N GLY A 87 -18.53 3.73 3.11
CA GLY A 87 -19.93 4.09 2.79
C GLY A 87 -20.55 5.17 3.70
N LYS A 88 -19.87 5.56 4.79
CA LYS A 88 -20.28 6.66 5.68
C LYS A 88 -19.67 8.02 5.32
N ARG A 89 -18.78 8.08 4.32
CA ARG A 89 -18.10 9.32 3.92
C ARG A 89 -19.11 10.28 3.28
N LYS A 90 -19.12 11.53 3.71
CA LYS A 90 -19.98 12.61 3.18
C LYS A 90 -19.27 13.51 2.17
N SER A 91 -17.94 13.42 2.10
CA SER A 91 -17.09 14.19 1.20
C SER A 91 -15.91 13.34 0.72
N GLY A 92 -15.43 13.61 -0.50
CA GLY A 92 -14.19 13.04 -1.02
C GLY A 92 -12.95 13.42 -0.20
N SER A 93 -13.01 14.50 0.58
CA SER A 93 -11.94 14.93 1.50
C SER A 93 -11.85 14.11 2.79
N GLU A 94 -12.85 13.26 3.10
CA GLU A 94 -12.77 12.36 4.25
C GLU A 94 -11.83 11.18 3.98
N GLN A 95 -11.12 10.75 5.03
CA GLN A 95 -10.20 9.61 4.97
C GLN A 95 -10.91 8.32 4.53
N MET A 96 -10.28 7.60 3.61
CA MET A 96 -10.70 6.28 3.16
C MET A 96 -9.83 5.21 3.83
N VAL A 97 -10.43 4.06 4.17
CA VAL A 97 -9.71 2.87 4.63
C VAL A 97 -9.74 1.78 3.55
N GLY A 98 -8.83 0.82 3.61
CA GLY A 98 -8.74 -0.26 2.63
C GLY A 98 -8.14 -1.54 3.19
N LEU A 99 -8.21 -2.62 2.43
CA LEU A 99 -7.58 -3.89 2.76
C LEU A 99 -6.07 -3.80 2.48
N THR A 100 -5.27 -3.72 3.54
CA THR A 100 -3.81 -3.68 3.50
C THR A 100 -3.21 -5.09 3.69
N LYS A 101 -1.88 -5.21 3.75
CA LYS A 101 -1.19 -6.48 4.12
C LYS A 101 -1.55 -7.02 5.52
N PHE A 102 -2.25 -6.24 6.33
CA PHE A 102 -2.69 -6.58 7.69
C PHE A 102 -4.16 -6.99 7.77
N ALA A 103 -4.89 -7.10 6.65
CA ALA A 103 -6.33 -7.33 6.66
C ALA A 103 -6.75 -8.70 7.24
N ASP A 104 -5.84 -9.67 7.35
CA ASP A 104 -6.06 -10.98 7.99
C ASP A 104 -5.72 -11.00 9.50
N LEU A 105 -5.49 -9.85 10.12
CA LEU A 105 -5.16 -9.72 11.55
C LEU A 105 -6.31 -9.09 12.34
N SER A 106 -6.45 -9.47 13.60
CA SER A 106 -7.21 -8.68 14.58
C SER A 106 -6.41 -7.45 15.05
N ASN A 107 -7.09 -6.48 15.69
CA ASN A 107 -6.41 -5.32 16.27
C ASN A 107 -5.41 -5.72 17.36
N GLU A 108 -5.73 -6.78 18.11
CA GLU A 108 -4.90 -7.34 19.16
C GLU A 108 -3.64 -7.99 18.59
N GLU A 109 -3.78 -8.82 17.55
CA GLU A 109 -2.66 -9.43 16.81
C GLU A 109 -1.76 -8.36 16.18
N PHE A 110 -2.36 -7.37 15.50
CA PHE A 110 -1.61 -6.26 14.90
C PHE A 110 -0.83 -5.46 15.95
N ARG A 111 -1.45 -5.16 17.10
CA ARG A 111 -0.79 -4.46 18.21
C ARG A 111 0.32 -5.28 18.84
N GLU A 112 0.17 -6.60 18.93
CA GLU A 112 1.19 -7.47 19.53
C GLU A 112 2.44 -7.62 18.66
N MET A 113 2.28 -7.67 17.34
CA MET A 113 3.38 -7.86 16.39
C MET A 113 4.05 -6.55 15.96
N TYR A 114 3.27 -5.53 15.58
CA TYR A 114 3.81 -4.34 14.90
C TYR A 114 3.90 -3.09 15.78
N MET A 115 3.15 -3.01 16.89
CA MET A 115 3.23 -1.85 17.78
C MET A 115 4.28 -2.06 18.88
N SER A 116 5.17 -1.08 19.01
CA SER A 116 6.29 -1.20 19.95
C SER A 116 5.84 -1.27 21.40
N LYS A 117 6.35 -2.28 22.13
CA LYS A 117 6.15 -2.49 23.56
C LYS A 117 6.98 -1.49 24.41
N VAL A 118 7.15 -0.25 23.94
CA VAL A 118 7.84 0.82 24.69
C VAL A 118 7.00 1.20 25.91
N ASN A 119 7.24 0.48 27.00
CA ASN A 119 7.07 1.01 28.32
C ASN A 119 7.96 2.25 28.43
N LYS A 120 7.39 3.44 28.15
CA LYS A 120 8.03 4.70 28.53
C LYS A 120 8.39 4.56 30.01
N PRO A 121 9.67 4.69 30.41
CA PRO A 121 10.01 4.63 31.82
C PRO A 121 9.37 5.82 32.53
N ILE A 122 8.19 5.61 33.13
CA ILE A 122 7.53 6.55 34.02
C ILE A 122 8.47 6.67 35.23
N GLY A 123 9.30 7.72 35.21
CA GLY A 123 10.33 7.93 36.22
C GLY A 123 11.58 7.06 36.07
N LYS A 124 12.37 7.31 35.02
CA LYS A 124 13.85 7.23 35.13
C LYS A 124 14.51 8.23 34.18
N MET A 125 14.40 9.50 34.56
CA MET A 125 15.25 10.59 34.08
C MET A 125 16.66 10.34 34.64
N THR A 126 17.39 9.38 34.06
CA THR A 126 18.73 9.02 34.50
C THR A 126 19.62 10.25 34.46
N THR A 127 20.43 10.42 35.50
CA THR A 127 21.30 11.60 35.73
C THR A 127 22.52 11.64 34.81
N GLY A 128 22.40 11.10 33.60
CA GLY A 128 23.38 11.20 32.53
C GLY A 128 23.46 12.63 32.01
N ARG A 129 24.41 13.39 32.57
CA ARG A 129 24.97 14.66 32.07
C ARG A 129 23.97 15.48 31.24
N ARG A 130 23.25 16.42 31.89
CA ARG A 130 22.48 17.48 31.20
C ARG A 130 23.39 18.23 30.22
N ARG A 131 23.51 17.75 28.97
CA ARG A 131 23.93 18.53 27.82
C ARG A 131 22.85 19.59 27.67
N ARG A 132 23.07 20.75 28.32
CA ARG A 132 22.32 21.97 28.06
C ARG A 132 22.58 22.32 26.60
N ARG A 133 21.85 21.69 25.67
CA ARG A 133 21.64 22.23 24.34
C ARG A 133 21.02 23.60 24.61
N ARG A 134 21.83 24.65 24.50
CA ARG A 134 21.33 26.02 24.56
C ARG A 134 20.37 26.08 23.38
N HIS A 135 19.06 26.06 23.65
CA HIS A 135 18.09 26.41 22.64
C HIS A 135 18.44 27.86 22.28
N ARG A 136 19.13 28.02 21.15
CA ARG A 136 19.42 29.33 20.60
C ARG A 136 18.04 29.93 20.38
N HIS A 137 17.75 31.00 21.11
CA HIS A 137 16.45 31.66 21.03
C HIS A 137 16.27 32.10 19.58
N VAL A 138 15.40 31.40 18.85
CA VAL A 138 15.12 31.69 17.44
C VAL A 138 14.28 32.96 17.46
N GLN A 139 14.95 34.10 17.30
CA GLN A 139 14.26 35.37 17.13
C GLN A 139 13.58 35.37 15.78
N THR A 140 12.26 35.57 15.79
CA THR A 140 11.33 35.62 14.65
C THR A 140 11.27 34.36 13.77
N CYS A 141 10.06 33.80 13.64
CA CYS A 141 9.75 32.67 12.78
C CYS A 141 8.57 33.02 11.87
N ASP A 142 8.85 33.57 10.68
CA ASP A 142 7.90 33.54 9.56
C ASP A 142 7.86 32.11 9.00
N ALA A 143 7.17 31.21 9.72
CA ALA A 143 7.00 29.83 9.31
C ALA A 143 6.01 29.75 8.13
N PRO A 144 6.27 28.93 7.09
CA PRO A 144 5.34 28.77 5.98
C PRO A 144 4.07 28.05 6.44
N SER A 145 2.94 28.35 5.78
CA SER A 145 1.64 27.73 6.05
C SER A 145 1.61 26.22 5.76
N SER A 146 2.55 25.71 4.98
CA SER A 146 2.79 24.28 4.76
C SER A 146 4.27 24.01 4.52
N LEU A 147 4.75 22.84 4.95
CA LEU A 147 6.14 22.41 4.76
C LEU A 147 6.19 20.89 4.55
N ASP A 148 6.73 20.46 3.41
CA ASP A 148 6.97 19.05 3.11
C ASP A 148 8.47 18.79 2.97
N TRP A 149 9.06 18.10 3.94
CA TRP A 149 10.48 17.76 3.97
C TRP A 149 10.92 16.83 2.83
N ARG A 150 9.98 16.09 2.20
CA ARG A 150 10.27 15.27 1.01
C ARG A 150 10.72 16.15 -0.16
N THR A 151 10.10 17.32 -0.33
CA THR A 151 10.50 18.32 -1.35
C THR A 151 11.89 18.93 -1.11
N LYS A 152 12.46 18.72 0.08
CA LYS A 152 13.80 19.20 0.47
C LYS A 152 14.86 18.10 0.44
N GLY A 153 14.52 16.89 0.00
CA GLY A 153 15.44 15.74 0.01
C GLY A 153 15.84 15.26 1.42
N ALA A 154 15.14 15.72 2.47
CA ALA A 154 15.49 15.44 3.86
C ALA A 154 14.82 14.16 4.41
N VAL A 155 14.07 13.43 3.57
CA VAL A 155 13.31 12.23 3.93
C VAL A 155 13.79 11.07 3.06
N THR A 156 14.20 9.98 3.68
CA THR A 156 14.59 8.74 2.98
C THR A 156 13.36 8.00 2.44
N PRO A 157 13.54 7.03 1.52
CA PRO A 157 12.45 6.11 1.14
C PRO A 157 11.79 5.45 2.36
N VAL A 158 10.49 5.17 2.26
CA VAL A 158 9.73 4.45 3.28
C VAL A 158 10.29 3.03 3.41
N LYS A 159 10.45 2.56 4.65
CA LYS A 159 10.94 1.22 4.98
C LYS A 159 9.82 0.37 5.58
N ASP A 160 9.95 -0.94 5.45
CA ASP A 160 9.13 -1.91 6.18
C ASP A 160 9.87 -2.32 7.46
N GLN A 161 9.20 -2.27 8.61
CA GLN A 161 9.77 -2.72 9.89
C GLN A 161 9.74 -4.26 10.04
N GLY A 162 9.01 -4.96 9.16
CA GLY A 162 8.76 -6.39 9.30
C GLY A 162 8.04 -6.72 10.61
N ASP A 163 8.21 -7.94 11.10
CA ASP A 163 7.57 -8.41 12.33
C ASP A 163 8.32 -8.01 13.62
N CYS A 164 9.32 -7.13 13.50
CA CYS A 164 9.94 -6.48 14.63
C CYS A 164 9.13 -5.24 15.03
N GLY A 165 8.56 -5.25 16.22
CA GLY A 165 7.88 -4.10 16.83
C GLY A 165 8.83 -2.94 17.21
N ASP A 166 10.02 -2.80 16.62
CA ASP A 166 11.00 -1.78 16.98
C ASP A 166 10.78 -0.48 16.21
N SER A 167 9.69 0.22 16.53
CA SER A 167 9.42 1.61 16.09
C SER A 167 10.37 2.65 16.74
N LEU A 168 11.53 2.21 17.26
CA LEU A 168 12.48 3.02 18.04
C LEU A 168 13.61 3.63 17.19
N PHE A 169 13.75 3.22 15.92
CA PHE A 169 14.82 3.66 15.02
C PHE A 169 14.35 3.90 13.57
N LEU A 170 13.42 4.85 13.39
CA LEU A 170 13.16 5.54 12.12
C LEU A 170 13.06 7.05 12.36
#